data_AF-A0AAD9JHU3-F1
#
_entry.id   AF-A0AAD9JHU3-F1
#
_cell.length_a   1.000
_cell.length_b   1.000
_cell.length_c   1.000
_cell.angle_alpha   90.00
_cell.angle_beta   90.00
_cell.angle_gamma   90.00
#
_symmetry.space_group_name_H-M   'P 1'
#
loop_
_entity.id
_entity.type
_entity.pdbx_description
1 polymer ?
#
loop_
_entity_poly.entity_id
_entity_poly.type
_entity_poly.pdbx_seq_one_letter_code
_entity_poly.pdbx_strand_id
1 'polypeptide(L)'
;MVHSIIDHGPYDHHWTPVSLLCNPCKIAYDYIVRLETSYLDYPYIFSKLENVPGSETGLPDSVTTYKEATDLDVVRKYYGTVSINVTNRLIQIYNTDFHLFGYTWNRTSQSYGPRLNAGGEES
;
A
#
# COMPACT_ATOMS: atom_id res chain seq x y z
N MET A 1 5.73 15.60 -11.89
CA MET A 1 4.75 14.58 -11.45
C MET A 1 4.10 14.96 -10.11
N VAL A 2 4.82 14.93 -8.98
CA VAL A 2 4.29 15.30 -7.64
C VAL A 2 3.58 16.66 -7.60
N HIS A 3 4.18 17.70 -8.19
CA HIS A 3 3.55 19.03 -8.25
C HIS A 3 2.23 19.04 -9.02
N SER A 4 2.07 18.21 -10.07
CA SER A 4 0.82 18.14 -10.83
C SER A 4 -0.34 17.61 -9.97
N ILE A 5 -0.10 16.58 -9.16
CA ILE A 5 -1.10 16.01 -8.24
C ILE A 5 -1.54 17.07 -7.22
N ILE A 6 -0.59 17.89 -6.78
CA ILE A 6 -0.79 18.89 -5.75
C ILE A 6 -1.52 20.13 -6.28
N ASP A 7 -1.13 20.60 -7.45
CA ASP A 7 -1.61 21.87 -8.02
C ASP A 7 -2.89 21.67 -8.83
N HIS A 8 -3.06 20.49 -9.42
CA HIS A 8 -4.21 20.17 -10.26
C HIS A 8 -5.05 19.02 -9.71
N GLY A 9 -4.72 18.42 -8.57
CA GLY A 9 -5.48 17.30 -8.03
C GLY A 9 -5.17 15.94 -8.70
N PRO A 10 -5.59 14.83 -8.07
CA PRO A 10 -5.30 13.48 -8.55
C PRO A 10 -6.31 13.00 -9.62
N TYR A 11 -6.54 13.80 -10.66
CA TYR A 11 -7.54 13.49 -11.70
C TYR A 11 -7.12 12.42 -12.71
N ASP A 12 -5.81 12.17 -12.80
CA ASP A 12 -5.30 11.02 -13.56
C ASP A 12 -5.51 9.75 -12.73
N HIS A 13 -6.07 8.72 -13.37
CA HIS A 13 -6.47 7.48 -12.71
C HIS A 13 -5.33 6.76 -11.99
N HIS A 14 -4.07 6.98 -12.40
CA HIS A 14 -2.90 6.40 -11.72
C HIS A 14 -2.65 7.04 -10.35
N TRP A 15 -3.13 8.26 -10.13
CA TRP A 15 -2.92 9.02 -8.89
C TRP A 15 -4.20 9.22 -8.09
N THR A 16 -5.36 8.90 -8.64
CA THR A 16 -6.65 8.96 -7.93
C THR A 16 -6.62 8.08 -6.68
N PRO A 17 -7.00 8.61 -5.50
CA PRO A 17 -7.16 7.81 -4.29
C PRO A 17 -8.02 6.57 -4.52
N VAL A 18 -7.63 5.44 -3.93
CA VAL A 18 -8.31 4.15 -4.09
C VAL A 18 -9.74 4.21 -3.58
N SER A 19 -9.98 4.97 -2.50
CA SER A 19 -11.33 5.22 -1.97
C SER A 19 -12.27 5.82 -3.01
N LEU A 20 -11.75 6.63 -3.94
CA LEU A 20 -12.53 7.24 -5.03
C LEU A 20 -12.60 6.34 -6.26
N LEU A 21 -11.48 5.73 -6.64
CA LEU A 21 -11.39 4.91 -7.85
C LEU A 21 -12.22 3.63 -7.74
N CYS A 22 -12.07 2.90 -6.63
CA CYS A 22 -12.63 1.56 -6.47
C CYS A 22 -13.89 1.52 -5.60
N ASN A 23 -14.22 2.61 -4.90
CA ASN A 23 -15.32 2.64 -3.91
C ASN A 23 -15.34 1.38 -3.01
N PRO A 24 -14.25 1.08 -2.30
CA PRO A 24 -14.03 -0.21 -1.64
C PRO A 24 -15.14 -0.57 -0.63
N CYS A 25 -15.82 0.41 -0.06
CA CYS A 25 -16.95 0.18 0.84
C CYS A 25 -18.20 -0.41 0.16
N LYS A 26 -18.26 -0.44 -1.18
CA LYS A 26 -19.41 -0.95 -1.96
C LYS A 26 -19.22 -2.39 -2.42
N ILE A 27 -18.03 -2.96 -2.24
CA ILE A 27 -17.67 -4.30 -2.68
C ILE A 27 -17.38 -5.14 -1.45
N ALA A 28 -17.97 -6.34 -1.37
CA ALA A 28 -17.66 -7.31 -0.34
C ALA A 28 -16.43 -8.10 -0.79
N TYR A 29 -15.25 -7.70 -0.32
CA TYR A 29 -14.01 -8.41 -0.60
C TYR A 29 -13.88 -9.62 0.32
N ASP A 30 -13.59 -10.79 -0.25
CA ASP A 30 -13.23 -11.99 0.53
C ASP A 30 -11.84 -11.85 1.16
N TYR A 31 -10.92 -11.16 0.48
CA TYR A 31 -9.53 -10.97 0.91
C TYR A 31 -9.03 -9.54 0.61
N ILE A 32 -8.29 -8.97 1.56
CA ILE A 32 -7.52 -7.72 1.39
C ILE A 32 -6.08 -8.03 1.80
N VAL A 33 -5.14 -7.86 0.87
CA VAL A 33 -3.73 -8.20 1.06
C VAL A 33 -2.83 -6.98 1.05
N ARG A 34 -1.66 -7.13 1.66
CA ARG A 34 -0.60 -6.13 1.69
C ARG A 34 0.51 -6.52 0.75
N LEU A 35 0.89 -5.64 -0.18
CA LEU A 35 1.92 -5.98 -1.17
C LEU A 35 3.26 -6.30 -0.50
N GLU A 36 3.62 -5.58 0.56
CA GLU A 36 4.86 -5.76 1.31
C GLU A 36 4.97 -7.15 1.98
N THR A 37 3.84 -7.78 2.30
CA THR A 37 3.79 -9.13 2.90
C THR A 37 3.09 -10.14 2.01
N SER A 38 2.79 -9.77 0.76
CA SER A 38 1.88 -10.52 -0.09
C SER A 38 2.39 -11.93 -0.40
N TYR A 39 3.71 -12.12 -0.40
CA TYR A 39 4.34 -13.44 -0.52
C TYR A 39 3.87 -14.46 0.55
N LEU A 40 3.44 -13.98 1.72
CA LEU A 40 2.84 -14.81 2.77
C LEU A 40 1.36 -15.12 2.48
N ASP A 41 0.64 -14.18 1.88
CA ASP A 41 -0.79 -14.27 1.64
C ASP A 41 -1.12 -15.11 0.39
N TYR A 42 -0.27 -15.04 -0.63
CA TYR A 42 -0.52 -15.68 -1.93
C TYR A 42 -0.74 -17.20 -1.83
N PRO A 43 0.08 -18.00 -1.14
CA PRO A 43 -0.15 -19.45 -1.07
C PRO A 43 -1.53 -19.79 -0.51
N TYR A 44 -1.97 -19.06 0.52
CA TYR A 44 -3.29 -19.24 1.10
C TYR A 44 -4.39 -18.87 0.10
N ILE A 45 -4.30 -17.69 -0.53
CA ILE A 45 -5.32 -17.24 -1.48
C ILE A 45 -5.42 -18.19 -2.67
N PHE A 46 -4.30 -18.60 -3.26
CA PHE A 46 -4.31 -19.56 -4.37
C PHE A 46 -4.94 -20.90 -4.00
N SER A 47 -4.72 -21.39 -2.77
CA SER A 47 -5.38 -22.62 -2.29
C SER A 47 -6.92 -22.50 -2.17
N LYS A 48 -7.46 -21.27 -2.13
CA LYS A 48 -8.90 -21.00 -2.05
C LYS A 48 -9.54 -20.72 -3.41
N LEU A 49 -8.72 -20.51 -4.44
CA LEU A 49 -9.20 -20.24 -5.79
C LEU A 49 -9.38 -21.55 -6.57
N GLU A 50 -10.64 -21.94 -6.76
CA GLU A 50 -10.99 -23.06 -7.64
C GLU A 50 -10.80 -22.68 -9.11
N ASN A 51 -10.33 -23.61 -9.94
CA ASN A 51 -10.22 -23.46 -11.41
C ASN A 51 -9.30 -22.32 -11.90
N VAL A 52 -8.33 -21.88 -11.11
CA VAL A 52 -7.30 -20.93 -11.57
C VAL A 52 -6.05 -21.69 -12.03
N PRO A 53 -5.72 -21.72 -13.34
CA PRO A 53 -4.52 -22.40 -13.82
C PRO A 53 -3.28 -21.85 -13.13
N GLY A 54 -2.48 -22.72 -12.52
CA GLY A 54 -1.26 -22.35 -11.79
C GLY A 54 -1.46 -22.01 -10.31
N SER A 55 -2.68 -22.09 -9.77
CA SER A 55 -2.90 -21.94 -8.31
C SER A 55 -2.17 -23.00 -7.48
N GLU A 56 -2.02 -24.20 -8.05
CA GLU A 56 -1.30 -25.33 -7.48
C GLU A 56 0.24 -25.20 -7.54
N THR A 57 0.77 -24.32 -8.40
CA THR A 57 2.20 -24.02 -8.48
C THR A 57 2.60 -22.76 -7.70
N GLY A 58 1.63 -22.04 -7.13
CA GLY A 58 1.84 -20.73 -6.51
C GLY A 58 2.17 -19.64 -7.53
N LEU A 59 2.61 -18.48 -7.04
CA LEU A 59 3.03 -17.38 -7.92
C LEU A 59 4.26 -17.76 -8.77
N PRO A 60 4.31 -17.34 -10.05
CA PRO A 60 5.54 -17.43 -10.83
C PRO A 60 6.70 -16.71 -10.13
N ASP A 61 7.92 -17.24 -10.25
CA ASP A 61 9.12 -16.64 -9.64
C ASP A 61 9.30 -15.15 -10.05
N SER A 62 8.87 -14.79 -11.25
CA SER A 62 8.86 -13.40 -11.76
C SER A 62 7.93 -12.47 -10.97
N VAL A 63 6.82 -12.97 -10.42
CA VAL A 63 5.92 -12.21 -9.54
C VAL A 63 6.46 -12.18 -8.11
N THR A 64 7.19 -13.23 -7.71
CA THR A 64 7.92 -13.24 -6.44
C THR A 64 9.20 -12.39 -6.47
N THR A 65 9.52 -11.73 -7.58
CA THR A 65 10.72 -10.86 -7.67
C THR A 65 10.56 -9.56 -6.85
N TYR A 66 9.32 -9.23 -6.45
CA TYR A 66 9.05 -8.19 -5.43
C TYR A 66 9.22 -8.69 -3.98
N LYS A 67 9.96 -9.79 -3.77
CA LYS A 67 10.32 -10.34 -2.45
C LYS A 67 10.95 -9.30 -1.52
N GLU A 68 11.69 -8.36 -2.11
CA GLU A 68 12.41 -7.33 -1.37
C GLU A 68 11.55 -6.06 -1.34
N ALA A 69 11.31 -5.55 -0.14
CA ALA A 69 10.81 -4.19 0.02
C ALA A 69 11.74 -3.21 -0.72
N THR A 70 11.18 -2.11 -1.25
CA THR A 70 12.03 -1.08 -1.87
C THR A 70 13.10 -0.64 -0.88
N ASP A 71 14.37 -0.72 -1.31
CA ASP A 71 15.52 -0.33 -0.50
C ASP A 71 15.29 1.04 0.16
N LEU A 72 15.40 1.08 1.50
CA LEU A 72 15.17 2.27 2.28
C LEU A 72 16.12 3.41 1.92
N ASP A 73 17.33 3.12 1.44
CA ASP A 73 18.27 4.12 0.98
C ASP A 73 17.82 4.73 -0.36
N VAL A 74 17.22 3.92 -1.23
CA VAL A 74 16.56 4.40 -2.46
C VAL A 74 15.37 5.29 -2.11
N VAL A 75 14.51 4.85 -1.18
CA VAL A 75 13.39 5.65 -0.68
C VAL A 75 13.90 6.97 -0.11
N ARG A 76 14.91 6.95 0.75
CA ARG A 76 15.48 8.16 1.36
C ARG A 76 16.09 9.09 0.32
N LYS A 77 16.81 8.56 -0.66
CA LYS A 77 17.42 9.34 -1.74
C LYS A 77 16.38 10.12 -2.55
N TYR A 78 15.28 9.48 -2.91
CA TYR A 78 14.26 10.13 -3.75
C TYR A 78 13.28 10.96 -2.92
N TYR A 79 12.69 10.39 -1.86
CA TYR A 79 11.66 11.07 -1.05
C TYR A 79 12.22 12.04 -0.02
N GLY A 80 13.48 11.90 0.39
CA GLY A 80 14.13 12.82 1.32
C GLY A 80 14.26 14.24 0.78
N THR A 81 14.28 14.39 -0.56
CA THR A 81 14.35 15.69 -1.24
C THR A 81 13.00 16.44 -1.27
N VAL A 82 11.90 15.74 -0.95
CA VAL A 82 10.56 16.33 -1.00
C VAL A 82 10.33 17.22 0.23
N SER A 83 9.89 18.46 -0.03
CA SER A 83 9.63 19.42 1.04
C SER A 83 8.50 18.94 1.96
N ILE A 84 8.57 19.30 3.24
CA ILE A 84 7.54 18.93 4.22
C ILE A 84 6.15 19.41 3.82
N ASN A 85 6.05 20.60 3.22
CA ASN A 85 4.78 21.14 2.77
C ASN A 85 4.15 20.26 1.67
N VAL A 86 4.96 19.85 0.68
CA VAL A 86 4.55 18.97 -0.40
C VAL A 86 4.09 17.62 0.15
N THR A 87 4.87 17.02 1.06
CA THR A 87 4.51 15.77 1.73
C THR A 87 3.17 15.88 2.47
N ASN A 88 2.98 16.94 3.26
CA ASN A 88 1.74 17.14 4.03
C ASN A 88 0.52 17.30 3.12
N ARG A 89 0.66 18.02 1.99
CA ARG A 89 -0.42 18.15 1.00
C ARG A 89 -0.77 16.80 0.36
N LEU A 90 0.21 15.96 0.05
CA LEU A 90 -0.05 14.60 -0.44
C LEU A 90 -0.78 13.75 0.60
N ILE A 91 -0.36 13.78 1.86
CA ILE A 91 -1.04 13.04 2.93
C ILE A 91 -2.49 13.47 3.07
N GLN A 92 -2.77 14.76 2.95
CA GLN A 92 -4.15 15.25 2.97
C GLN A 92 -4.99 14.68 1.82
N ILE A 93 -4.42 14.61 0.61
CA ILE A 93 -5.09 14.03 -0.58
C ILE A 93 -5.42 12.55 -0.35
N TYR A 94 -4.50 11.78 0.21
CA TYR A 94 -4.65 10.32 0.41
C TYR A 94 -5.15 9.93 1.80
N ASN A 95 -5.56 10.88 2.64
CA ASN A 95 -5.83 10.66 4.06
C ASN A 95 -6.86 9.55 4.31
N THR A 96 -7.93 9.52 3.49
CA THR A 96 -8.97 8.49 3.56
C THR A 96 -8.40 7.10 3.31
N ASP A 97 -7.51 6.95 2.32
CA ASP A 97 -6.88 5.67 1.99
C ASP A 97 -5.94 5.22 3.11
N PHE A 98 -5.15 6.13 3.68
CA PHE A 98 -4.32 5.84 4.84
C PHE A 98 -5.14 5.25 6.00
N HIS A 99 -6.30 5.86 6.29
CA HIS A 99 -7.19 5.36 7.34
C HIS A 99 -7.81 4.02 6.97
N LEU A 100 -8.31 3.88 5.74
CA LEU A 100 -8.99 2.66 5.28
C LEU A 100 -8.08 1.42 5.35
N PHE A 101 -6.81 1.56 4.98
CA PHE A 101 -5.85 0.46 4.94
C PHE A 101 -4.97 0.36 6.20
N GLY A 102 -5.23 1.21 7.21
CA GLY A 102 -4.54 1.17 8.49
C GLY A 102 -3.09 1.66 8.46
N TYR A 103 -2.73 2.53 7.53
CA TYR A 103 -1.40 3.13 7.43
C TYR A 103 -1.31 4.43 8.21
N THR A 104 -0.10 4.72 8.71
CA THR A 104 0.23 6.02 9.29
C THR A 104 1.44 6.62 8.60
N TRP A 105 1.47 7.94 8.57
CA TRP A 105 2.63 8.68 8.12
C TRP A 105 3.23 9.46 9.27
N ASN A 106 4.48 9.15 9.62
CA ASN A 106 5.27 9.97 10.52
C ASN A 106 6.69 10.16 9.97
N ARG A 107 6.92 11.35 9.42
CA ARG A 107 8.24 11.71 8.86
C ARG A 107 9.33 11.77 9.94
N THR A 108 8.96 12.09 11.17
CA THR A 108 9.90 12.31 12.28
C THR A 108 10.48 11.02 12.81
N SER A 109 9.69 9.95 12.86
CA SER A 109 10.16 8.60 13.23
C SER A 109 10.74 7.81 12.06
N GLN A 110 10.70 8.35 10.82
CA GLN A 110 10.97 7.62 9.57
C GLN A 110 10.21 6.28 9.49
N SER A 111 9.10 6.15 10.22
CA SER A 111 8.28 4.96 10.19
C SER A 111 7.13 5.20 9.21
N TYR A 112 7.17 4.45 8.11
CA TYR A 112 6.12 4.42 7.11
C TYR A 112 5.63 2.99 7.02
N GLY A 113 4.33 2.79 7.15
CA GLY A 113 3.76 1.46 7.13
C GLY A 113 2.43 1.37 7.86
N PRO A 114 1.83 0.17 7.84
CA PRO A 114 0.66 -0.11 8.63
C PRO A 114 0.96 0.14 10.11
N ARG A 115 -0.05 0.57 10.88
CA ARG A 115 0.06 0.60 12.34
C ARG A 115 0.42 -0.80 12.79
N LEU A 116 1.63 -0.98 13.30
CA LEU A 116 1.95 -2.15 14.09
C LEU A 116 1.13 -2.00 15.37
N ASN A 117 0.18 -2.90 15.60
CA ASN A 117 -0.36 -3.07 16.94
C ASN A 117 0.83 -3.45 17.82
N ALA A 118 1.34 -2.49 18.59
CA ALA A 118 2.15 -2.82 19.74
C ALA A 118 1.28 -3.73 20.61
N GLY A 119 1.66 -5.00 20.72
CA GLY A 119 0.94 -5.95 21.55
C GLY A 119 0.77 -5.41 22.96
N GLY A 120 -0.44 -5.58 23.49
CA GLY A 120 -0.77 -5.41 24.90
C GLY A 120 -1.59 -6.63 25.32
N GLU A 121 -1.17 -7.23 26.43
CA GLU A 121 -1.52 -8.53 26.99
C GLU A 121 -3.00 -8.75 27.37
N GLU A 122 -3.31 -10.04 27.53
CA GLU A 122 -4.27 -10.67 28.45
C GLU A 122 -5.41 -9.85 29.04
N SER A 123 -6.63 -10.35 28.79
CA SER A 123 -7.62 -10.68 29.83
C SER A 123 -8.59 -11.72 29.33
#